data_AF-A0A9C8C4Z8-F1
#
_entry.id   AF-A0A9C8C4Z8-F1
#
_cell.length_a   1.000
_cell.length_b   1.000
_cell.length_c   1.000
_cell.angle_alpha   90.00
_cell.angle_beta   90.00
_cell.angle_gamma   90.00
#
_symmetry.space_group_name_H-M   'P 1'
#
loop_
_entity.id
_entity.type
_entity.pdbx_description
1 polymer ?
#
loop_
_entity_poly.entity_id
_entity_poly.type
_entity_poly.pdbx_seq_one_letter_code
_entity_poly.pdbx_strand_id
1 'polypeptide(L)'
;MGNIGTEIGRVIRAKKQNDNVSFINAVDRTLELFDLTISDRNRRGQLKEIVRAREVFLDSLEESPEYRSNLVEIDKYFMHFAMAARLNL
;
A
#
# COMPACT_ATOMS: atom_id res chain seq x y z
N MET A 1 -3.68 8.77 -0.74
CA MET A 1 -3.23 7.43 -0.36
C MET A 1 -4.18 6.66 0.56
N GLY A 2 -5.27 7.24 1.10
CA GLY A 2 -6.21 6.49 1.96
C GLY A 2 -6.83 5.25 1.30
N ASN A 3 -7.16 5.34 0.01
CA ASN A 3 -7.66 4.19 -0.77
C ASN A 3 -6.63 3.07 -0.88
N ILE A 4 -5.33 3.40 -0.99
CA ILE A 4 -4.24 2.41 -1.02
C ILE A 4 -4.19 1.65 0.31
N GLY A 5 -4.26 2.37 1.44
CA GLY A 5 -4.29 1.76 2.76
C GLY A 5 -5.46 0.79 2.98
N THR A 6 -6.65 1.13 2.47
CA THR A 6 -7.81 0.22 2.56
C THR A 6 -7.58 -1.09 1.80
N GLU A 7 -6.98 -1.04 0.62
CA GLU A 7 -6.70 -2.25 -0.17
C GLU A 7 -5.56 -3.08 0.41
N ILE A 8 -4.55 -2.45 1.01
CA ILE A 8 -3.52 -3.16 1.80
C ILE A 8 -4.15 -3.93 2.97
N GLY A 9 -5.12 -3.33 3.67
CA GLY A 9 -5.91 -4.02 4.69
C GLY A 9 -6.65 -5.25 4.14
N ARG A 10 -7.15 -5.19 2.89
CA ARG A 10 -7.76 -6.35 2.21
C ARG A 10 -6.74 -7.43 1.88
N VAL A 11 -5.55 -7.05 1.39
CA VAL A 11 -4.43 -7.99 1.14
C VAL A 11 -4.12 -8.78 2.42
N ILE A 12 -3.96 -8.09 3.55
CA ILE A 12 -3.67 -8.70 4.85
C ILE A 12 -4.79 -9.66 5.25
N ARG A 13 -6.04 -9.24 5.13
CA ARG A 13 -7.21 -10.06 5.49
C ARG A 13 -7.28 -11.32 4.63
N ALA A 14 -7.13 -11.20 3.32
CA ALA A 14 -7.18 -12.33 2.40
C ALA A 14 -6.03 -13.33 2.65
N LYS A 15 -4.80 -12.82 2.87
CA LYS A 15 -3.63 -13.64 3.23
C LYS A 15 -3.87 -14.43 4.52
N LYS A 16 -4.43 -13.79 5.56
CA LYS A 16 -4.80 -14.48 6.82
C LYS A 16 -5.86 -15.56 6.64
N GLN A 17 -6.74 -15.41 5.66
CA GLN A 17 -7.82 -16.35 5.38
C GLN A 17 -7.42 -17.46 4.39
N ASN A 18 -6.20 -17.42 3.84
CA ASN A 18 -5.76 -18.27 2.73
C ASN A 18 -6.69 -18.16 1.50
N ASP A 19 -7.33 -17.01 1.30
CA ASP A 19 -8.16 -16.73 0.13
C ASP A 19 -7.29 -16.14 -0.98
N ASN A 20 -6.74 -17.01 -1.82
CA ASN A 20 -5.82 -16.63 -2.90
C ASN A 20 -6.48 -15.72 -3.96
N VAL A 21 -7.77 -15.91 -4.24
CA VAL A 21 -8.47 -15.10 -5.25
C VAL A 21 -8.63 -13.67 -4.74
N SER A 22 -9.14 -13.51 -3.53
CA SER A 22 -9.26 -12.19 -2.91
C SER A 22 -7.89 -11.53 -2.68
N PHE A 23 -6.86 -12.33 -2.39
CA PHE A 23 -5.50 -11.83 -2.22
C PHE A 23 -4.97 -11.21 -3.51
N ILE A 24 -5.01 -11.95 -4.62
CA ILE A 24 -4.54 -11.46 -5.93
C ILE A 24 -5.31 -10.20 -6.33
N ASN A 25 -6.63 -10.23 -6.24
CA ASN A 25 -7.47 -9.07 -6.60
C ASN A 25 -7.13 -7.83 -5.77
N ALA A 26 -6.86 -7.99 -4.46
CA ALA A 26 -6.50 -6.87 -3.60
C ALA A 26 -5.08 -6.34 -3.88
N VAL A 27 -4.13 -7.22 -4.25
CA VAL A 27 -2.78 -6.83 -4.68
C VAL A 27 -2.85 -6.02 -5.97
N ASP A 28 -3.55 -6.52 -6.99
CA ASP A 28 -3.73 -5.84 -8.28
C ASP A 28 -4.36 -4.47 -8.08
N ARG A 29 -5.42 -4.38 -7.26
CA ARG A 29 -6.07 -3.11 -6.96
C ARG A 29 -5.16 -2.14 -6.21
N THR A 30 -4.33 -2.64 -5.30
CA THR A 30 -3.35 -1.83 -4.58
C THR A 30 -2.33 -1.22 -5.56
N LEU A 31 -1.81 -2.02 -6.50
CA LEU A 31 -0.87 -1.57 -7.52
C LEU A 31 -1.50 -0.55 -8.48
N GLU A 32 -2.73 -0.80 -8.93
CA GLU A 32 -3.47 0.15 -9.76
C GLU A 32 -3.62 1.51 -9.08
N LEU A 33 -3.95 1.52 -7.78
CA LEU A 33 -4.08 2.76 -7.01
C LEU A 33 -2.73 3.48 -6.82
N PHE A 34 -1.62 2.75 -6.68
CA PHE A 34 -0.29 3.35 -6.71
C PHE A 34 -0.03 4.03 -8.06
N ASP A 35 -0.27 3.33 -9.17
CA ASP A 35 0.02 3.84 -10.51
C ASP A 35 -0.85 5.06 -10.86
N LEU A 36 -2.13 5.04 -10.46
CA LEU A 36 -3.03 6.20 -10.55
C LEU A 36 -2.53 7.38 -9.69
N THR A 37 -2.03 7.11 -8.48
CA THR A 37 -1.50 8.15 -7.58
C THR A 37 -0.19 8.75 -8.11
N ILE A 38 0.69 7.95 -8.71
CA ILE A 38 1.94 8.38 -9.34
C ILE A 38 1.64 9.27 -10.56
N SER A 39 0.59 8.94 -11.32
CA SER A 39 0.20 9.66 -12.52
C SER A 39 -0.46 11.02 -12.25
N ASP A 40 -0.88 11.30 -11.02
CA ASP A 40 -1.48 12.57 -10.63
C ASP A 40 -0.45 13.70 -10.61
N ARG A 41 -0.66 14.72 -11.46
CA ARG A 41 0.23 15.89 -11.56
C ARG A 41 0.34 16.68 -10.26
N ASN A 42 -0.68 16.63 -9.40
CA ASN A 42 -0.67 17.30 -8.09
C ASN A 42 0.26 16.62 -7.08
N ARG A 43 0.73 15.41 -7.37
CA ARG A 43 1.59 14.61 -6.49
C ARG A 43 3.08 14.66 -6.85
N ARG A 44 3.48 15.53 -7.78
CA ARG A 44 4.87 15.66 -8.26
C ARG A 44 5.91 15.81 -7.14
N GLY A 45 5.60 16.56 -6.08
CA GLY A 45 6.50 16.75 -4.93
C GLY A 45 6.66 15.51 -4.04
N GLN A 46 5.78 14.52 -4.17
CA GLN A 46 5.70 13.32 -3.31
C GLN A 46 6.06 12.03 -4.06
N LEU A 47 6.46 12.11 -5.34
CA LEU A 47 6.67 10.94 -6.18
C LEU A 47 7.69 9.95 -5.61
N LYS A 48 8.77 10.45 -5.02
CA LYS A 48 9.79 9.59 -4.39
C LYS A 48 9.19 8.74 -3.27
N GLU A 49 8.38 9.35 -2.42
CA GLU A 49 7.71 8.65 -1.32
C GLU A 49 6.67 7.65 -1.85
N ILE A 50 5.85 8.05 -2.83
CA ILE A 50 4.83 7.18 -3.44
C ILE A 50 5.47 5.94 -4.06
N VAL A 51 6.52 6.12 -4.87
CA VAL A 51 7.21 5.02 -5.53
C VAL A 51 7.92 4.13 -4.50
N ARG A 52 8.56 4.71 -3.49
CA ARG A 52 9.17 3.92 -2.41
C ARG A 52 8.13 3.11 -1.63
N ALA A 53 6.96 3.68 -1.34
CA ALA A 53 5.88 2.95 -0.69
C ALA A 53 5.36 1.79 -1.55
N ARG A 54 5.32 1.95 -2.88
CA ARG A 54 5.00 0.88 -3.83
C ARG A 54 6.06 -0.24 -3.82
N GLU A 55 7.34 0.13 -3.83
CA GLU A 55 8.47 -0.82 -3.75
C GLU A 55 8.41 -1.64 -2.47
N VAL A 56 8.26 -0.97 -1.32
CA VAL A 56 8.19 -1.62 0.00
C VAL A 56 6.95 -2.50 0.12
N PHE A 57 5.81 -2.09 -0.47
CA PHE A 57 4.62 -2.93 -0.53
C PHE A 57 4.89 -4.25 -1.26
N LEU A 58 5.47 -4.20 -2.47
CA LEU A 58 5.80 -5.40 -3.25
C LEU A 58 6.81 -6.29 -2.51
N ASP A 59 7.88 -5.70 -1.99
CA ASP A 59 8.89 -6.41 -1.21
C ASP A 59 8.28 -7.18 -0.03
N SER A 60 7.31 -6.58 0.67
CA SER A 60 6.64 -7.22 1.82
C SER A 60 5.75 -8.42 1.49
N LEU A 61 5.46 -8.65 0.20
CA LEU A 61 4.71 -9.82 -0.25
C LEU A 61 5.61 -11.06 -0.35
N GLU A 62 6.92 -10.86 -0.52
CA GLU A 62 7.93 -11.91 -0.66
C GLU A 62 8.15 -12.68 0.65
N GLU A 63 8.64 -13.91 0.53
CA GLU A 63 9.01 -14.72 1.69
C GLU A 63 10.26 -14.20 2.41
N SER A 64 11.14 -13.50 1.69
CA SER A 64 12.37 -12.90 2.21
C SER A 64 12.54 -11.46 1.70
N PRO A 65 11.86 -10.48 2.34
CA PRO A 65 11.92 -9.07 1.94
C PRO A 65 13.31 -8.45 2.15
N GLU A 66 13.80 -7.72 1.16
CA GLU A 66 15.08 -6.98 1.20
C GLU A 66 15.05 -5.86 2.24
N TYR A 67 13.93 -5.14 2.32
CA TYR A 67 13.75 -4.02 3.26
C TYR A 67 13.32 -4.47 4.65
N ARG A 68 13.25 -5.79 4.91
CA ARG A 68 12.78 -6.41 6.16
C ARG A 68 11.42 -5.88 6.64
N SER A 69 10.66 -5.30 5.71
CA SER A 69 9.36 -4.71 5.97
C SER A 69 8.30 -5.80 5.80
N ASN A 70 7.26 -5.78 6.62
CA ASN A 70 6.12 -6.69 6.45
C ASN A 70 4.81 -5.92 6.24
N LEU A 71 3.79 -6.62 5.73
CA LEU A 71 2.49 -6.04 5.42
C LEU A 71 1.86 -5.27 6.61
N VAL A 72 2.08 -5.71 7.85
CA VAL A 72 1.52 -5.04 9.04
C VAL A 72 2.19 -3.68 9.28
N GLU A 73 3.48 -3.56 9.04
CA GLU A 73 4.20 -2.29 9.18
C GLU A 73 3.79 -1.28 8.10
N ILE A 74 3.57 -1.78 6.89
CA ILE A 74 3.07 -0.97 5.78
C ILE A 74 1.65 -0.48 6.05
N ASP A 75 0.75 -1.36 6.50
CA ASP A 75 -0.61 -0.99 6.87
C ASP A 75 -0.62 0.12 7.93
N LYS A 76 0.24 -0.01 8.95
CA LYS A 76 0.45 1.07 9.93
C LYS A 76 0.89 2.37 9.27
N TYR A 77 1.87 2.37 8.37
CA TYR A 77 2.31 3.58 7.69
C TYR A 77 1.15 4.27 6.95
N PHE A 78 0.35 3.53 6.18
CA PHE A 78 -0.80 4.09 5.46
C PHE A 78 -1.92 4.56 6.40
N MET A 79 -2.14 3.89 7.53
CA MET A 79 -3.08 4.33 8.56
C MET A 79 -2.66 5.65 9.21
N HIS A 80 -1.39 5.79 9.61
CA HIS A 80 -0.87 7.05 10.16
C HIS A 80 -0.95 8.18 9.13
N PHE A 81 -0.62 7.90 7.86
CA PHE A 81 -0.78 8.86 6.77
C PHE A 81 -2.23 9.31 6.64
N ALA A 82 -3.20 8.40 6.65
CA ALA A 82 -4.62 8.73 6.54
C ALA A 82 -5.10 9.61 7.70
N MET A 83 -4.65 9.31 8.93
CA MET A 83 -4.94 10.14 10.11
C MET A 83 -4.34 11.55 9.97
N ALA A 84 -3.06 11.64 9.61
CA ALA A 84 -2.38 12.93 9.43
C ALA A 84 -3.01 13.77 8.30
N ALA A 85 -3.38 13.14 7.18
CA ALA A 85 -4.07 13.81 6.08
C ALA A 85 -5.44 14.36 6.51
N ARG A 86 -6.16 13.65 7.39
CA ARG A 86 -7.45 14.11 7.93
C ARG A 86 -7.31 15.30 8.87
N LEU A 87 -6.22 15.39 9.63
CA LEU A 87 -5.96 16.48 10.58
C LEU A 87 -5.50 17.79 9.92
N ASN A 88 -5.04 17.71 8.66
CA ASN A 88 -4.57 18.87 7.88
C ASN A 88 -5.60 19.33 6.83
N LEU A 89 -6.86 18.90 6.95
CA LEU A 89 -8.02 19.37 6.18
C LEU A 89 -8.84 20.34 7.04
#